data_AF-A0A920IJT9-F1
#
_entry.id   AF-A0A920IJT9-F1
#
_cell.length_a   1.000
_cell.length_b   1.000
_cell.length_c   1.000
_cell.angle_alpha   90.00
_cell.angle_beta   90.00
_cell.angle_gamma   90.00
#
_symmetry.space_group_name_H-M   'P 1'
#
loop_
_entity.id
_entity.type
_entity.pdbx_description
1 polymer ?
#
loop_
_entity_poly.entity_id
_entity_poly.type
_entity_poly.pdbx_seq_one_letter_code
_entity_poly.pdbx_strand_id
1 'polypeptide(L)' 'MSKEINTSSLFQTILEAQKDNKLPPVDKWDPPLCENVDMRIARDGKWFFKNSQIGREK' A
#
# COMPACT_ATOMS: atom_id res chain seq x y z
N MET A 1 -28.90 7.33 -2.23
CA MET A 1 -28.40 8.69 -1.98
C MET A 1 -27.04 8.82 -2.64
N SER A 2 -26.97 9.55 -3.75
CA SER A 2 -25.73 9.82 -4.50
C SER A 2 -24.85 10.77 -3.68
N LYS A 3 -23.67 10.30 -3.25
CA LYS A 3 -22.66 11.19 -2.65
C LYS A 3 -22.15 12.13 -3.74
N GLU A 4 -22.29 13.44 -3.53
CA GLU A 4 -21.63 14.44 -4.37
C GLU A 4 -20.11 14.25 -4.25
N ILE A 5 -19.47 13.98 -5.39
CA ILE A 5 -18.03 13.81 -5.47
C ILE A 5 -17.43 15.22 -5.63
N ASN A 6 -16.88 15.75 -4.55
CA ASN A 6 -16.08 16.96 -4.58
C ASN A 6 -14.72 16.68 -3.91
N THR A 7 -13.75 17.56 -4.13
CA THR A 7 -12.38 17.36 -3.63
C THR A 7 -12.32 17.20 -2.12
N SER A 8 -13.11 17.98 -1.37
CA SER A 8 -13.14 17.91 0.09
C SER A 8 -13.68 16.58 0.61
N SER A 9 -14.72 16.02 -0.01
CA SER A 9 -15.30 14.73 0.38
C SER A 9 -14.36 13.56 0.02
N LEU A 10 -13.59 13.67 -1.06
CA LEU A 10 -12.54 12.71 -1.40
C LEU A 10 -11.39 12.73 -0.38
N PHE A 11 -10.89 13.90 -0.01
CA PHE A 11 -9.83 14.02 1.00
C PHE A 11 -10.24 13.46 2.36
N GLN A 12 -11.47 13.74 2.81
CA GLN A 12 -11.98 13.17 4.07
C GLN A 12 -12.04 11.64 4.02
N THR A 13 -12.46 11.06 2.90
CA THR A 13 -12.51 9.61 2.73
C THR A 13 -11.12 8.96 2.84
N ILE A 14 -10.09 9.59 2.25
CA ILE A 14 -8.71 9.09 2.34
C ILE A 14 -8.19 9.17 3.77
N LEU A 15 -8.46 10.27 4.49
CA LEU A 15 -8.06 10.44 5.88
C LEU A 15 -8.74 9.41 6.79
N GLU A 16 -10.03 9.13 6.60
CA GLU A 16 -10.76 8.10 7.34
C GLU A 16 -10.20 6.70 7.08
N ALA A 17 -9.87 6.37 5.82
CA ALA A 17 -9.25 5.10 5.48
C ALA A 17 -7.84 4.91 6.11
N GLN A 18 -7.14 6.00 6.41
CA GLN A 18 -5.82 5.98 7.08
C GLN A 18 -5.91 5.93 8.61
N LYS A 19 -7.02 6.34 9.23
CA LYS A 19 -7.17 6.37 10.70
C LYS A 19 -7.17 4.98 11.31
N ASP A 20 -7.79 4.04 10.62
CA ASP A 20 -7.79 2.66 11.03
C ASP A 20 -6.51 2.01 10.51
N ASN A 21 -5.49 1.89 11.37
CA ASN A 21 -4.27 1.07 11.15
C ASN A 21 -4.59 -0.43 11.01
N LYS A 22 -5.76 -0.78 10.48
CA LYS A 22 -6.19 -2.12 10.16
C LYS A 22 -5.43 -2.53 8.92
N LEU A 23 -4.52 -3.49 9.10
CA LEU A 23 -3.86 -4.14 7.99
C LEU A 23 -4.92 -4.83 7.12
N PRO A 24 -4.76 -4.85 5.79
CA PRO A 24 -5.64 -5.59 4.92
C PRO A 24 -5.63 -7.10 5.28
N PRO A 25 -6.76 -7.82 5.12
CA PRO A 25 -6.87 -9.25 5.42
C PRO A 25 -6.25 -10.09 4.27
N VAL A 26 -4.93 -9.98 4.10
CA VAL A 26 -4.17 -10.62 3.02
C VAL A 26 -4.30 -12.14 2.99
N ASP A 27 -4.63 -12.75 4.13
CA ASP A 27 -4.89 -14.18 4.31
C ASP A 27 -6.16 -14.67 3.58
N LYS A 28 -7.10 -13.78 3.26
CA LYS A 28 -8.35 -14.12 2.59
C LYS A 28 -8.29 -13.98 1.07
N TRP A 29 -7.16 -13.53 0.53
CA TRP A 29 -7.02 -13.25 -0.89
C TRP A 29 -6.36 -14.43 -1.60
N ASP A 30 -6.92 -14.81 -2.75
CA ASP A 30 -6.37 -15.85 -3.62
C ASP A 30 -6.16 -15.30 -5.06
N PRO A 31 -5.25 -14.33 -5.25
CA PRO A 31 -4.95 -13.80 -6.57
C PRO A 31 -4.03 -14.75 -7.34
N PRO A 32 -3.98 -14.64 -8.69
CA PRO A 32 -2.96 -15.32 -9.47
C PRO A 32 -1.55 -14.86 -9.06
N LEU A 33 -0.57 -15.74 -9.24
CA LEU A 33 0.83 -15.44 -8.94
C LEU A 33 1.36 -14.31 -9.83
N CYS A 34 1.90 -13.25 -9.21
CA CYS A 34 2.70 -12.24 -9.91
C CYS A 34 4.12 -12.76 -10.10
N GLU A 35 4.43 -13.27 -11.30
CA GLU A 35 5.76 -13.75 -11.64
C GLU A 35 6.75 -12.62 -11.93
N ASN A 36 8.05 -12.91 -11.82
CA ASN A 36 9.16 -12.04 -12.24
C ASN A 36 9.30 -10.70 -11.48
N VAL A 37 8.83 -10.63 -10.24
CA VAL A 37 9.04 -9.46 -9.37
C VAL A 37 10.36 -9.62 -8.60
N ASP A 38 11.32 -8.71 -8.84
CA ASP A 38 12.58 -8.63 -8.09
C ASP A 38 12.43 -7.65 -6.92
N MET A 39 11.99 -8.17 -5.77
CA MET A 39 11.87 -7.43 -4.52
C MET A 39 12.62 -8.15 -3.40
N ARG A 40 13.50 -7.43 -2.71
CA ARG A 40 14.29 -7.98 -1.60
C ARG A 40 14.28 -7.04 -0.41
N ILE A 41 14.03 -7.60 0.78
CA ILE A 41 14.20 -6.92 2.06
C ILE A 41 15.49 -7.45 2.69
N ALA A 42 16.51 -6.60 2.84
CA ALA A 42 17.77 -6.97 3.46
C ALA A 42 17.63 -7.12 4.98
N ARG A 43 18.60 -7.81 5.60
CA ARG A 43 18.62 -8.03 7.05
C ARG A 43 18.67 -6.73 7.87
N ASP A 44 19.24 -5.68 7.30
CA ASP A 44 19.28 -4.34 7.91
C ASP A 44 17.99 -3.54 7.70
N GLY A 45 16.95 -4.15 7.11
CA GLY A 45 15.65 -3.52 6.87
C GLY A 45 15.58 -2.68 5.59
N LYS A 46 16.65 -2.57 4.81
CA LYS A 46 16.62 -1.85 3.53
C LYS A 46 15.86 -2.64 2.46
N TRP A 47 15.05 -1.92 1.71
CA TRP A 47 14.28 -2.46 0.60
C TRP A 47 15.04 -2.27 -0.72
N PHE A 48 14.95 -3.26 -1.59
CA PHE A 48 15.58 -3.23 -2.92
C PHE A 48 14.57 -3.66 -3.98
N PHE A 49 14.60 -2.99 -5.12
CA PHE A 49 13.90 -3.37 -6.33
C PHE A 49 14.88 -3.36 -7.50
N LYS A 50 14.98 -4.47 -8.24
CA LYS A 50 15.96 -4.62 -9.34
C LYS A 50 17.37 -4.19 -8.94
N ASN A 51 17.82 -4.61 -7.76
CA ASN A 51 19.10 -4.24 -7.13
C ASN A 51 19.29 -2.76 -6.77
N SER A 52 18.30 -1.90 -6.97
CA SER A 52 18.33 -0.50 -6.52
C SER A 52 17.68 -0.35 -5.15
N GLN A 53 18.34 0.37 -4.24
CA GLN A 53 17.81 0.61 -2.89
C GLN A 53 16.64 1.60 -2.95
N ILE A 54 15.55 1.26 -2.25
CA ILE A 54 14.40 2.16 -2.04
C ILE A 54 14.55 2.82 -0.67
N GLY A 55 14.82 4.12 -0.65
CA GLY A 55 14.68 4.97 0.54
C GLY A 55 13.37 5.73 0.50
N ARG A 56 12.52 5.58 1.52
CA ARG A 56 11.35 6.44 1.72
C ARG A 56 11.47 7.07 3.10
N GLU A 57 11.43 8.40 3.14
CA GLU A 57 11.25 9.13 4.38
C GLU A 57 9.81 8.90 4.87
N LYS A 58 9.62 8.84 6.19
CA LYS A 58 8.30 8.70 6.79
C LYS A 58 7.51 9.99 6.70
#